data_AF-A0A1Z9M0Y9-F1
#
_entry.id   AF-A0A1Z9M0Y9-F1
#
_cell.length_a   1.000
_cell.length_b   1.000
_cell.length_c   1.000
_cell.angle_alpha   90.00
_cell.angle_beta   90.00
_cell.angle_gamma   90.00
#
_symmetry.space_group_name_H-M   'P 1'
#
loop_
_entity.id
_entity.type
_entity.pdbx_description
1 polymer ?
#
loop_
_entity_poly.entity_id
_entity_poly.type
_entity_poly.pdbx_seq_one_letter_code
_entity_poly.pdbx_strand_id
1 'polypeptide(L)'
;MADRSVAVSDTLETFRTTYNSTAGDVGDIADLLSATGTIASSTDIVEAVVAMNTEIAALKAGTSIFETKIVFEGATDDAHETTLQVTDPTADRTITLPNLSGTVATVDGTETLTNKTLTSPTITSGVFNTAISGTAFLDEDNMASDSATKLASQQSIKAYVDATITAQDLDVTSDSGTIAIDLDSETLTIAGGTGIDTTGSSNTITVAIDSTVATLTGTQTLTNKTLTSPTINTPTITNLTATALNLTDSSIVFEGATADAHETTLTVVDPTADRTLTLPNETGTLVTSASQATLSFSVAIAAALG
;
A
#
# COMPACT_ATOMS: atom_id res chain seq x y z
N MET A 1 -7.96 -105.73 0.87
CA MET A 1 -7.79 -106.64 2.04
C MET A 1 -8.86 -107.71 1.92
N ALA A 2 -8.50 -108.99 1.97
CA ALA A 2 -9.49 -110.06 1.87
C ALA A 2 -10.44 -109.97 3.08
N ASP A 3 -11.75 -110.00 2.83
CA ASP A 3 -12.75 -110.12 3.88
C ASP A 3 -12.58 -111.49 4.55
N ARG A 4 -12.26 -111.51 5.85
CA ARG A 4 -12.05 -112.75 6.60
C ARG A 4 -13.07 -112.81 7.72
N SER A 5 -14.09 -113.62 7.47
CA SER A 5 -15.15 -114.01 8.39
C SER A 5 -14.58 -114.59 9.69
N VAL A 6 -14.91 -113.93 10.81
CA VAL A 6 -14.78 -114.51 12.14
C VAL A 6 -16.01 -115.39 12.36
N ALA A 7 -15.82 -116.70 12.50
CA ALA A 7 -16.91 -117.62 12.72
C ALA A 7 -17.42 -117.49 14.17
N VAL A 8 -18.72 -117.68 14.40
CA VAL A 8 -19.32 -117.67 15.75
C VAL A 8 -18.77 -118.76 16.69
N SER A 9 -18.04 -119.73 16.16
CA SER A 9 -17.35 -120.79 16.92
C SER A 9 -15.90 -120.44 17.28
N ASP A 10 -15.37 -119.32 16.80
CA ASP A 10 -14.00 -118.92 17.06
C ASP A 10 -13.84 -118.52 18.53
N THR A 11 -12.74 -118.97 19.13
CA THR A 11 -12.40 -118.54 20.49
C THR A 11 -12.01 -117.06 20.48
N LEU A 12 -12.13 -116.41 21.63
CA LEU A 12 -11.62 -115.03 21.81
C LEU A 12 -10.15 -114.92 21.39
N GLU A 13 -9.38 -116.00 21.55
CA GLU A 13 -7.98 -116.09 21.15
C GLU A 13 -7.80 -116.12 19.63
N THR A 14 -8.69 -116.81 18.92
CA THR A 14 -8.75 -116.82 17.44
C THR A 14 -9.13 -115.45 16.89
N PHE A 15 -10.07 -114.74 17.53
CA PHE A 15 -10.44 -113.38 17.15
C PHE A 15 -9.26 -112.41 17.35
N ARG A 16 -8.63 -112.46 18.52
CA ARG A 16 -7.48 -111.62 18.88
C ARG A 16 -6.30 -111.82 17.93
N THR A 17 -5.93 -113.07 17.66
CA THR A 17 -4.83 -113.39 16.74
C THR A 17 -5.15 -112.98 15.31
N THR A 18 -6.39 -113.13 14.87
CA THR A 18 -6.81 -112.73 13.52
C THR A 18 -6.80 -111.21 13.35
N TYR A 19 -7.37 -110.45 14.30
CA TYR A 19 -7.37 -108.98 14.28
C TYR A 19 -5.95 -108.41 14.26
N ASN A 20 -5.08 -108.90 15.15
CA ASN A 20 -3.68 -108.48 15.24
C ASN A 20 -2.87 -108.86 13.98
N SER A 21 -3.23 -109.92 13.27
CA SER A 21 -2.57 -110.32 12.02
C SER A 21 -2.94 -109.45 10.80
N THR A 22 -4.00 -108.64 10.92
CA THR A 22 -4.57 -107.83 9.84
C THR A 22 -4.40 -106.32 10.03
N ALA A 23 -3.85 -105.87 11.15
CA ALA A 23 -3.27 -104.53 11.21
C ALA A 23 -2.01 -104.53 10.35
N GLY A 24 -2.19 -104.36 9.03
CA GLY A 24 -1.10 -103.87 8.18
C GLY A 24 -0.63 -102.58 8.84
N ASP A 25 0.64 -102.59 9.25
CA ASP A 25 1.26 -101.53 10.04
C ASP A 25 0.77 -100.16 9.57
N VAL A 26 0.03 -99.46 10.42
CA VAL A 26 -0.30 -98.04 10.18
C VAL A 26 0.92 -97.15 10.47
N GLY A 27 2.11 -97.73 10.58
CA GLY A 27 3.25 -97.21 11.32
C GLY A 27 2.95 -97.36 12.81
N ASP A 28 3.92 -97.84 13.59
CA ASP A 28 3.85 -97.68 15.03
C ASP A 28 3.78 -96.17 15.32
N ILE A 29 2.91 -95.75 16.25
CA ILE A 29 2.92 -94.38 16.80
C ILE A 29 4.33 -93.96 17.29
N ALA A 30 5.18 -94.96 17.60
CA ALA A 30 6.60 -94.79 17.92
C ALA A 30 7.40 -94.07 16.81
N ASP A 31 7.04 -94.23 15.54
CA ASP A 31 7.71 -93.56 14.43
C ASP A 31 7.33 -92.06 14.38
N LEU A 32 6.10 -91.72 14.75
CA LEU A 32 5.66 -90.33 14.91
C LEU A 32 6.32 -89.67 16.13
N LEU A 33 6.51 -90.40 17.24
CA LEU A 33 7.27 -89.97 18.41
C LEU A 33 8.78 -89.77 18.12
N SER A 34 9.32 -90.37 17.07
CA SER A 34 10.70 -90.15 16.62
C SER A 34 10.85 -88.93 15.69
N ALA A 35 9.74 -88.41 15.15
CA ALA A 35 9.69 -87.24 14.30
C ALA A 35 9.71 -85.96 15.15
N THR A 36 10.91 -85.48 15.50
CA THR A 36 11.18 -84.25 16.26
C THR A 36 10.82 -84.31 17.76
N GLY A 37 11.67 -83.69 18.61
CA GLY A 37 11.53 -83.74 20.07
C GLY A 37 10.22 -83.17 20.62
N THR A 38 9.49 -82.39 19.83
CA THR A 38 8.19 -81.83 20.19
C THR A 38 7.10 -82.90 20.15
N ILE A 39 7.02 -83.69 19.08
CA ILE A 39 6.03 -84.76 18.93
C ILE A 39 6.30 -85.89 19.94
N ALA A 40 7.58 -86.15 20.21
CA ALA A 40 8.04 -87.13 21.21
C ALA A 40 7.50 -86.89 22.64
N SER A 41 7.19 -85.63 22.97
CA SER A 41 6.77 -85.22 24.31
C SER A 41 5.25 -85.16 24.50
N SER A 42 4.50 -85.38 23.42
CA SER A 42 3.04 -85.30 23.41
C SER A 42 2.39 -86.65 23.65
N THR A 43 1.33 -86.67 24.45
CA THR A 43 0.58 -87.88 24.84
C THR A 43 -0.45 -88.31 23.81
N ASP A 44 -0.83 -87.40 22.91
CA ASP A 44 -1.65 -87.68 21.73
C ASP A 44 -1.29 -86.75 20.55
N ILE A 45 -1.92 -87.04 19.40
CA ILE A 45 -1.72 -86.28 18.16
C ILE A 45 -2.20 -84.82 18.29
N VAL A 46 -3.21 -84.56 19.13
CA VAL A 46 -3.75 -83.20 19.33
C VAL A 46 -2.73 -82.35 20.08
N GLU A 47 -2.12 -82.89 21.14
CA GLU A 47 -1.06 -82.25 21.89
C GLU A 47 0.18 -82.01 21.03
N ALA A 48 0.56 -82.97 20.18
CA ALA A 48 1.67 -82.82 19.24
C ALA A 48 1.41 -81.68 18.24
N VAL A 49 0.20 -81.62 17.68
CA VAL A 49 -0.20 -80.55 16.75
C VAL A 49 -0.25 -79.20 17.46
N VAL A 50 -0.71 -79.13 18.71
CA VAL A 50 -0.71 -77.89 19.50
C VAL A 50 0.71 -77.44 19.83
N ALA A 51 1.60 -78.37 20.20
CA ALA A 51 2.98 -78.09 20.55
C ALA A 51 3.85 -77.70 19.34
N MET A 52 3.55 -78.21 18.14
CA MET A 52 4.18 -77.72 16.90
C MET A 52 3.67 -76.33 16.49
N ASN A 53 2.51 -75.90 16.98
CA ASN A 53 1.91 -74.60 16.71
C ASN A 53 2.27 -73.54 17.78
N THR A 54 3.41 -73.66 18.46
CA THR A 54 3.85 -72.73 19.54
C THR A 54 3.88 -71.27 19.09
N GLU A 55 4.28 -70.99 17.86
CA GLU A 55 4.29 -69.63 17.30
C GLU A 55 2.86 -69.07 17.17
N ILE A 56 1.92 -69.89 16.69
CA ILE A 56 0.50 -69.52 16.61
C ILE A 56 -0.09 -69.32 18.01
N ALA A 57 0.31 -70.16 18.98
CA ALA A 57 -0.12 -70.02 20.36
C ALA A 57 0.41 -68.73 21.01
N ALA A 58 1.68 -68.38 20.78
CA ALA A 58 2.30 -67.15 21.28
C ALA A 58 1.70 -65.89 20.64
N LEU A 59 1.41 -65.93 19.32
CA LEU A 59 0.71 -64.86 18.63
C LEU A 59 -0.69 -64.63 19.21
N LYS A 60 -1.45 -65.71 19.45
CA LYS A 60 -2.80 -65.62 20.06
C LYS A 60 -2.76 -65.09 21.49
N ALA A 61 -1.73 -65.44 22.25
CA ALA A 61 -1.53 -64.97 23.61
C ALA A 61 -0.94 -63.54 23.69
N GLY A 62 -0.52 -62.95 22.56
CA GLY A 62 0.12 -61.63 22.51
C GLY A 62 1.52 -61.60 23.13
N THR A 63 2.17 -62.76 23.26
CA THR A 63 3.51 -62.91 23.85
C THR A 63 4.61 -63.11 22.82
N SER A 64 4.25 -63.18 21.54
CA SER A 64 5.20 -63.27 20.42
C SER A 64 6.08 -62.02 20.36
N ILE A 65 7.40 -62.22 20.25
CA ILE A 65 8.36 -61.17 19.95
C ILE A 65 8.79 -61.36 18.49
N PHE A 66 8.61 -60.34 17.66
CA PHE A 66 9.17 -60.33 16.30
C PHE A 66 10.60 -59.78 16.37
N GLU A 67 11.59 -60.58 15.95
CA GLU A 67 13.00 -60.26 16.16
C GLU A 67 13.49 -59.05 15.34
N THR A 68 12.88 -58.75 14.20
CA THR A 68 13.36 -57.68 13.30
C THR A 68 12.27 -56.82 12.68
N LYS A 69 11.31 -57.43 11.98
CA LYS A 69 10.28 -56.71 11.22
C LYS A 69 8.99 -57.52 11.06
N ILE A 70 7.91 -56.82 10.72
CA ILE A 70 6.66 -57.39 10.21
C ILE A 70 6.50 -56.89 8.77
N VAL A 71 6.16 -57.79 7.84
CA VAL A 71 5.99 -57.49 6.40
C VAL A 71 4.52 -57.66 6.03
N PHE A 72 3.97 -56.71 5.29
CA PHE A 72 2.58 -56.70 4.83
C PHE A 72 2.53 -56.61 3.30
N GLU A 73 1.94 -57.61 2.65
CA GLU A 73 1.77 -57.71 1.18
C GLU A 73 0.80 -56.66 0.61
N GLY A 74 -0.17 -56.21 1.40
CA GLY A 74 -1.27 -55.39 0.89
C GLY A 74 -2.38 -56.24 0.25
N ALA A 75 -3.09 -55.67 -0.73
CA ALA A 75 -4.28 -56.30 -1.33
C ALA A 75 -3.97 -57.22 -2.53
N THR A 76 -2.79 -57.07 -3.14
CA THR A 76 -2.31 -57.83 -4.28
C THR A 76 -1.04 -58.56 -3.90
N ASP A 77 -0.91 -59.82 -4.34
CA ASP A 77 0.35 -60.58 -4.23
C ASP A 77 1.27 -60.13 -5.37
N ASP A 78 2.13 -59.17 -5.06
CA ASP A 78 3.11 -58.60 -5.98
C ASP A 78 4.43 -58.34 -5.26
N ALA A 79 5.39 -57.67 -5.90
CA ALA A 79 6.74 -57.47 -5.36
C ALA A 79 6.90 -56.24 -4.45
N HIS A 80 5.80 -55.61 -4.01
CA HIS A 80 5.82 -54.40 -3.18
C HIS A 80 5.19 -54.64 -1.81
N GLU A 81 6.02 -54.66 -0.77
CA GLU A 81 5.55 -54.88 0.59
C GLU A 81 5.76 -53.66 1.50
N THR A 82 4.85 -53.47 2.46
CA THR A 82 5.04 -52.52 3.56
C THR A 82 5.72 -53.22 4.73
N THR A 83 6.84 -52.68 5.20
CA THR A 83 7.57 -53.24 6.33
C THR A 83 7.45 -52.35 7.56
N LEU A 84 6.95 -52.90 8.67
CA LEU A 84 7.12 -52.31 9.99
C LEU A 84 8.45 -52.82 10.58
N GLN A 85 9.45 -51.95 10.60
CA GLN A 85 10.78 -52.23 11.13
C GLN A 85 11.03 -51.43 12.40
N VAL A 86 11.67 -52.05 13.38
CA VAL A 86 12.17 -51.39 14.58
C VAL A 86 13.68 -51.23 14.44
N THR A 87 14.20 -50.01 14.60
CA THR A 87 15.64 -49.80 14.74
C THR A 87 16.10 -50.25 16.13
N ASP A 88 17.36 -50.64 16.30
CA ASP A 88 17.90 -51.08 17.58
C ASP A 88 17.59 -50.04 18.68
N PRO A 89 16.75 -50.39 19.68
CA PRO A 89 16.34 -49.43 20.68
C PRO A 89 17.49 -49.17 21.66
N THR A 90 17.71 -47.90 22.02
CA THR A 90 18.72 -47.50 23.02
C THR A 90 18.21 -47.53 24.46
N ALA A 91 16.90 -47.79 24.64
CA ALA A 91 16.21 -48.03 25.90
C ALA A 91 14.85 -48.65 25.57
N ASP A 92 14.13 -49.18 26.56
CA ASP A 92 12.75 -49.65 26.37
C ASP A 92 11.86 -48.54 25.78
N ARG A 93 11.20 -48.84 24.65
CA ARG A 93 10.27 -47.92 23.99
C ARG A 93 8.92 -48.59 23.80
N THR A 94 7.87 -47.80 23.89
CA THR A 94 6.51 -48.21 23.58
C THR A 94 5.90 -47.20 22.62
N ILE A 95 5.34 -47.70 21.51
CA ILE A 95 4.52 -46.91 20.59
C ILE A 95 3.08 -47.37 20.80
N THR A 96 2.24 -46.50 21.34
CA THR A 96 0.82 -46.79 21.56
C THR A 96 0.00 -46.23 20.42
N LEU A 97 -0.70 -47.10 19.70
CA LEU A 97 -1.70 -46.67 18.71
C LEU A 97 -2.97 -46.22 19.46
N PRO A 98 -3.55 -45.05 19.13
CA PRO A 98 -4.80 -44.62 19.73
C PRO A 98 -5.94 -45.58 19.32
N ASN A 99 -6.93 -45.74 20.19
CA ASN A 99 -8.16 -46.47 19.86
C ASN A 99 -9.07 -45.62 18.96
N LEU A 100 -8.60 -45.31 17.77
CA LEU A 100 -9.26 -44.51 16.76
C LEU A 100 -8.92 -45.08 15.37
N SER A 101 -9.90 -45.10 14.46
CA SER A 101 -9.63 -45.40 13.05
C SER A 101 -8.92 -44.24 12.37
N GLY A 102 -8.04 -44.53 11.40
CA GLY A 102 -7.33 -43.51 10.61
C GLY A 102 -5.98 -44.02 10.11
N THR A 103 -5.17 -43.10 9.58
CA THR A 103 -3.78 -43.35 9.20
C THR A 103 -2.83 -42.81 10.27
N VAL A 104 -1.63 -43.41 10.38
CA VAL A 104 -0.54 -42.90 11.23
C VAL A 104 0.21 -41.83 10.44
N ALA A 105 0.41 -40.65 11.04
CA ALA A 105 1.15 -39.56 10.41
C ALA A 105 2.64 -39.93 10.28
N THR A 106 3.24 -39.57 9.14
CA THR A 106 4.64 -39.83 8.79
C THR A 106 5.45 -38.54 8.70
N VAL A 107 6.77 -38.65 8.62
CA VAL A 107 7.66 -37.47 8.63
C VAL A 107 7.86 -36.86 7.24
N ASP A 108 7.88 -37.69 6.19
CA ASP A 108 8.20 -37.26 4.82
C ASP A 108 6.95 -37.11 3.93
N GLY A 109 5.77 -37.41 4.47
CA GLY A 109 4.49 -37.30 3.76
C GLY A 109 3.79 -35.95 3.95
N THR A 110 2.96 -35.57 2.98
CA THR A 110 1.99 -34.49 3.18
C THR A 110 0.85 -35.01 4.06
N GLU A 111 0.70 -34.44 5.24
CA GLU A 111 -0.34 -34.82 6.20
C GLU A 111 -1.52 -33.82 6.19
N THR A 112 -2.75 -34.32 6.24
CA THR A 112 -3.94 -33.49 6.47
C THR A 112 -4.43 -33.67 7.90
N LEU A 113 -4.24 -32.64 8.72
CA LEU A 113 -4.57 -32.65 10.15
C LEU A 113 -5.86 -31.87 10.41
N THR A 114 -7.01 -32.56 10.42
CA THR A 114 -8.31 -31.92 10.72
C THR A 114 -8.60 -31.92 12.22
N ASN A 115 -9.09 -30.79 12.74
CA ASN A 115 -9.54 -30.61 14.14
C ASN A 115 -8.48 -31.03 15.18
N LYS A 116 -7.22 -30.65 14.95
CA LYS A 116 -6.12 -30.89 15.90
C LYS A 116 -5.78 -29.62 16.65
N THR A 117 -5.47 -29.77 17.93
CA THR A 117 -4.83 -28.72 18.74
C THR A 117 -3.32 -28.95 18.69
N LEU A 118 -2.57 -27.97 18.19
CA LEU A 118 -1.12 -27.97 18.22
C LEU A 118 -0.67 -27.12 19.40
N THR A 119 -0.17 -27.75 20.45
CA THR A 119 0.35 -27.04 21.64
C THR A 119 1.85 -26.78 21.45
N SER A 120 2.20 -25.52 21.17
CA SER A 120 3.58 -25.07 20.92
C SER A 120 4.29 -25.75 19.73
N PRO A 121 3.67 -25.81 18.52
CA PRO A 121 4.35 -26.35 17.35
C PRO A 121 5.52 -25.45 16.95
N THR A 122 6.61 -26.05 16.48
CA THR A 122 7.64 -25.32 15.73
C THR A 122 7.32 -25.43 14.24
N ILE A 123 7.03 -24.30 13.59
CA ILE A 123 6.71 -24.23 12.17
C ILE A 123 7.72 -23.31 11.48
N THR A 124 8.70 -23.90 10.79
CA THR A 124 9.83 -23.14 10.21
C THR A 124 9.42 -22.30 8.99
N SER A 125 8.38 -22.70 8.23
CA SER A 125 7.92 -22.00 7.02
C SER A 125 6.43 -22.23 6.77
N GLY A 126 5.60 -21.84 7.74
CA GLY A 126 4.15 -22.00 7.64
C GLY A 126 3.54 -21.06 6.62
N VAL A 127 2.71 -21.59 5.73
CA VAL A 127 1.88 -20.82 4.81
C VAL A 127 0.42 -20.97 5.23
N PHE A 128 -0.22 -19.89 5.67
CA PHE A 128 -1.60 -19.87 6.14
C PHE A 128 -2.49 -19.10 5.16
N ASN A 129 -3.18 -19.81 4.27
CA ASN A 129 -3.81 -19.22 3.09
C ASN A 129 -5.21 -18.63 3.29
N THR A 130 -5.98 -19.14 4.25
CA THR A 130 -7.42 -18.84 4.33
C THR A 130 -7.80 -18.03 5.55
N ALA A 131 -7.45 -18.52 6.74
CA ALA A 131 -7.86 -17.90 7.98
C ALA A 131 -6.77 -18.03 9.05
N ILE A 132 -6.52 -16.92 9.74
CA ILE A 132 -5.80 -16.87 11.01
C ILE A 132 -6.79 -16.26 12.00
N SER A 133 -6.95 -16.87 13.17
CA SER A 133 -7.89 -16.42 14.20
C SER A 133 -7.31 -16.65 15.59
N GLY A 134 -8.00 -16.10 16.61
CA GLY A 134 -7.54 -16.11 17.99
C GLY A 134 -6.97 -14.76 18.42
N THR A 135 -6.57 -14.66 19.68
CA THR A 135 -6.24 -13.39 20.33
C THR A 135 -4.84 -12.84 20.00
N ALA A 136 -4.02 -13.60 19.28
CA ALA A 136 -2.70 -13.18 18.81
C ALA A 136 -2.76 -12.45 17.46
N PHE A 137 -3.88 -12.53 16.73
CA PHE A 137 -4.15 -11.79 15.51
C PHE A 137 -5.20 -10.72 15.82
N LEU A 138 -4.79 -9.47 15.77
CA LEU A 138 -5.59 -8.34 16.21
C LEU A 138 -6.23 -7.62 15.05
N ASP A 139 -7.51 -7.31 15.19
CA ASP A 139 -8.24 -6.40 14.34
C ASP A 139 -8.68 -5.18 15.16
N GLU A 140 -7.83 -4.16 15.21
CA GLU A 140 -7.98 -2.94 16.04
C GLU A 140 -7.70 -1.69 15.20
N ASP A 141 -8.75 -1.03 14.69
CA ASP A 141 -8.60 0.13 13.79
C ASP A 141 -7.75 1.28 14.34
N ASN A 142 -7.65 1.41 15.68
CA ASN A 142 -6.89 2.46 16.35
C ASN A 142 -5.51 1.99 16.84
N MET A 143 -5.15 0.71 16.64
CA MET A 143 -3.91 0.09 17.12
C MET A 143 -3.60 0.39 18.60
N ALA A 144 -4.62 0.41 19.47
CA ALA A 144 -4.46 0.85 20.85
C ALA A 144 -3.70 -0.14 21.76
N SER A 145 -3.59 -1.42 21.38
CA SER A 145 -2.95 -2.46 22.22
C SER A 145 -1.65 -3.03 21.65
N ASP A 146 -0.62 -2.19 21.58
CA ASP A 146 0.73 -2.57 21.16
C ASP A 146 1.26 -3.80 21.92
N SER A 147 1.76 -4.79 21.18
CA SER A 147 2.30 -6.03 21.76
C SER A 147 3.34 -6.67 20.87
N ALA A 148 4.49 -7.04 21.46
CA ALA A 148 5.57 -7.73 20.75
C ALA A 148 5.23 -9.17 20.32
N THR A 149 4.10 -9.73 20.77
CA THR A 149 3.70 -11.12 20.52
C THR A 149 2.41 -11.23 19.71
N LYS A 150 1.91 -10.12 19.16
CA LYS A 150 0.67 -10.09 18.37
C LYS A 150 0.95 -9.51 16.98
N LEU A 151 0.12 -9.91 16.02
CA LEU A 151 0.14 -9.41 14.65
C LEU A 151 -1.12 -8.57 14.40
N ALA A 152 -0.98 -7.43 13.72
CA ALA A 152 -2.10 -6.61 13.29
C ALA A 152 -2.68 -7.10 11.96
N SER A 153 -3.98 -6.94 11.78
CA SER A 153 -4.68 -7.20 10.51
C SER A 153 -4.33 -6.12 9.47
N GLN A 154 -4.45 -6.46 8.19
CA GLN A 154 -4.34 -5.46 7.12
C GLN A 154 -5.40 -4.34 7.28
N GLN A 155 -6.60 -4.67 7.76
CA GLN A 155 -7.67 -3.70 7.95
C GLN A 155 -7.33 -2.73 9.07
N SER A 156 -6.76 -3.20 10.18
CA SER A 156 -6.31 -2.33 11.27
C SER A 156 -5.22 -1.36 10.84
N ILE A 157 -4.23 -1.87 10.10
CA ILE A 157 -3.13 -1.03 9.59
C ILE A 157 -3.70 0.03 8.64
N LYS A 158 -4.59 -0.36 7.71
CA LYS A 158 -5.22 0.57 6.78
C LYS A 158 -6.06 1.61 7.51
N ALA A 159 -6.93 1.19 8.43
CA ALA A 159 -7.78 2.09 9.19
C ALA A 159 -6.97 3.07 10.03
N TYR A 160 -5.91 2.60 10.70
CA TYR A 160 -5.01 3.46 11.48
C TYR A 160 -4.31 4.49 10.60
N VAL A 161 -3.76 4.06 9.45
CA VAL A 161 -3.07 4.96 8.52
C VAL A 161 -4.03 5.98 7.93
N ASP A 162 -5.19 5.55 7.42
CA ASP A 162 -6.21 6.45 6.86
C ASP A 162 -6.66 7.46 7.92
N ALA A 163 -7.01 7.00 9.14
CA ALA A 163 -7.42 7.89 10.23
C ALA A 163 -6.32 8.88 10.63
N THR A 164 -5.05 8.44 10.63
CA THR A 164 -3.91 9.31 10.95
C THR A 164 -3.69 10.36 9.86
N ILE A 165 -3.90 10.00 8.59
CA ILE A 165 -3.73 10.93 7.47
C ILE A 165 -4.89 11.94 7.45
N THR A 166 -6.14 11.49 7.56
CA THR A 166 -7.32 12.36 7.61
C THR A 166 -7.32 13.30 8.82
N ALA A 167 -6.67 12.91 9.92
CA ALA A 167 -6.49 13.77 11.08
C ALA A 167 -5.34 14.79 10.95
N GLN A 168 -4.47 14.64 9.95
CA GLN A 168 -3.39 15.59 9.68
C GLN A 168 -3.88 16.68 8.75
N ASP A 169 -3.85 17.92 9.24
CA ASP A 169 -4.12 19.11 8.47
C ASP A 169 -2.88 20.01 8.35
N LEU A 170 -2.94 20.91 7.36
CA LEU A 170 -2.12 22.11 7.34
C LEU A 170 -2.96 23.28 7.82
N ASP A 171 -2.76 23.67 9.07
CA ASP A 171 -3.33 24.89 9.63
C ASP A 171 -2.70 26.14 8.98
N VAL A 172 -3.55 27.04 8.47
CA VAL A 172 -3.16 28.33 7.89
C VAL A 172 -3.99 29.44 8.54
N THR A 173 -3.30 30.39 9.19
CA THR A 173 -3.93 31.59 9.74
C THR A 173 -3.61 32.82 8.89
N SER A 174 -4.64 33.57 8.52
CA SER A 174 -4.56 34.85 7.83
C SER A 174 -5.16 35.98 8.69
N ASP A 175 -5.18 37.19 8.14
CA ASP A 175 -5.88 38.34 8.73
C ASP A 175 -7.40 38.15 8.85
N SER A 176 -7.95 37.17 8.12
CA SER A 176 -9.38 36.91 8.00
C SER A 176 -9.83 35.65 8.76
N GLY A 177 -8.91 34.96 9.44
CA GLY A 177 -9.19 33.79 10.27
C GLY A 177 -8.22 32.63 10.04
N THR A 178 -8.53 31.47 10.62
CA THR A 178 -7.80 30.22 10.42
C THR A 178 -8.63 29.29 9.55
N ILE A 179 -7.96 28.65 8.59
CA ILE A 179 -8.46 27.49 7.85
C ILE A 179 -7.53 26.32 8.10
N ALA A 180 -8.04 25.10 8.02
CA ALA A 180 -7.26 23.88 7.99
C ALA A 180 -7.41 23.27 6.59
N ILE A 181 -6.33 22.73 6.03
CA ILE A 181 -6.35 22.01 4.76
C ILE A 181 -6.09 20.54 5.06
N ASP A 182 -7.07 19.68 4.79
CA ASP A 182 -6.90 18.23 4.87
C ASP A 182 -5.93 17.76 3.78
N LEU A 183 -4.85 17.10 4.19
CA LEU A 183 -3.75 16.72 3.30
C LEU A 183 -4.09 15.56 2.36
N ASP A 184 -5.13 14.77 2.62
CA ASP A 184 -5.54 13.66 1.73
C ASP A 184 -6.72 13.97 0.80
N SER A 185 -7.50 15.01 1.11
CA SER A 185 -8.76 15.27 0.42
C SER A 185 -8.91 16.68 -0.13
N GLU A 186 -8.11 17.65 0.35
CA GLU A 186 -8.20 19.05 -0.05
C GLU A 186 -6.95 19.55 -0.80
N THR A 187 -7.02 20.78 -1.30
CA THR A 187 -5.90 21.43 -1.99
C THR A 187 -5.74 22.86 -1.48
N LEU A 188 -4.54 23.20 -1.01
CA LEU A 188 -4.20 24.58 -0.68
C LEU A 188 -4.07 25.40 -1.97
N THR A 189 -5.01 26.33 -2.16
CA THR A 189 -4.94 27.30 -3.27
C THR A 189 -4.37 28.63 -2.77
N ILE A 190 -3.25 29.06 -3.32
CA ILE A 190 -2.71 30.40 -3.12
C ILE A 190 -3.06 31.22 -4.36
N ALA A 191 -4.13 32.01 -4.27
CA ALA A 191 -4.62 32.82 -5.38
C ALA A 191 -3.99 34.22 -5.40
N GLY A 192 -3.73 34.72 -6.61
CA GLY A 192 -3.42 36.12 -6.85
C GLY A 192 -4.68 36.99 -6.70
N GLY A 193 -4.56 38.06 -5.92
CA GLY A 193 -5.59 39.09 -5.80
C GLY A 193 -5.45 40.19 -6.86
N THR A 194 -6.15 41.31 -6.69
CA THR A 194 -5.89 42.50 -7.51
C THR A 194 -4.50 43.02 -7.22
N GLY A 195 -3.66 43.14 -8.26
CA GLY A 195 -2.31 43.65 -8.13
C GLY A 195 -1.27 42.59 -7.74
N ILE A 196 -1.66 41.31 -7.62
CA ILE A 196 -0.78 40.22 -7.18
C ILE A 196 -0.95 39.02 -8.12
N ASP A 197 0.16 38.55 -8.66
CA ASP A 197 0.25 37.27 -9.36
C ASP A 197 0.89 36.21 -8.46
N THR A 198 0.37 34.99 -8.54
CA THR A 198 0.91 33.82 -7.84
C THR A 198 1.30 32.75 -8.86
N THR A 199 2.53 32.27 -8.80
CA THR A 199 3.02 31.20 -9.69
C THR A 199 3.67 30.07 -8.88
N GLY A 200 3.40 28.82 -9.26
CA GLY A 200 4.00 27.64 -8.66
C GLY A 200 4.98 26.97 -9.61
N SER A 201 6.17 26.63 -9.12
CA SER A 201 7.14 25.82 -9.85
C SER A 201 7.93 24.94 -8.88
N SER A 202 7.91 23.62 -9.10
CA SER A 202 8.47 22.63 -8.16
C SER A 202 7.90 22.82 -6.75
N ASN A 203 8.76 23.02 -5.74
CA ASN A 203 8.38 23.26 -4.35
C ASN A 203 8.35 24.74 -3.98
N THR A 204 8.38 25.65 -4.95
CA THR A 204 8.38 27.10 -4.72
C THR A 204 7.08 27.72 -5.23
N ILE A 205 6.43 28.48 -4.36
CA ILE A 205 5.36 29.40 -4.74
C ILE A 205 5.95 30.81 -4.71
N THR A 206 5.84 31.52 -5.84
CA THR A 206 6.23 32.92 -5.95
C THR A 206 4.98 33.78 -5.89
N VAL A 207 4.97 34.73 -4.97
CA VAL A 207 3.94 35.78 -4.87
C VAL A 207 4.60 37.08 -5.31
N ALA A 208 4.12 37.64 -6.41
CA ALA A 208 4.68 38.84 -7.03
C ALA A 208 3.59 39.88 -7.26
N ILE A 209 3.98 41.15 -7.36
CA ILE A 209 3.08 42.17 -7.89
C ILE A 209 2.79 41.91 -9.36
N ASP A 210 1.54 42.08 -9.78
CA ASP A 210 1.16 41.94 -11.18
C ASP A 210 1.54 43.19 -12.00
N SER A 211 1.36 43.11 -13.31
CA SER A 211 1.66 44.21 -14.24
C SER A 211 0.73 45.43 -14.15
N THR A 212 -0.33 45.36 -13.35
CA THR A 212 -1.31 46.44 -13.17
C THR A 212 -0.91 47.43 -12.08
N VAL A 213 0.03 47.06 -11.20
CA VAL A 213 0.54 47.92 -10.13
C VAL A 213 1.70 48.78 -10.65
N ALA A 214 1.62 50.09 -10.42
CA ALA A 214 2.73 50.99 -10.71
C ALA A 214 3.83 50.86 -9.64
N THR A 215 5.08 50.71 -10.08
CA THR A 215 6.24 50.58 -9.17
C THR A 215 7.16 51.80 -9.26
N LEU A 216 8.11 51.89 -8.33
CA LEU A 216 9.08 52.99 -8.28
C LEU A 216 10.12 52.94 -9.40
N THR A 217 10.40 51.74 -9.92
CA THR A 217 11.45 51.51 -10.90
C THR A 217 10.85 51.21 -12.27
N GLY A 218 11.51 51.69 -13.33
CA GLY A 218 11.03 51.50 -14.70
C GLY A 218 10.00 52.55 -15.12
N THR A 219 9.66 52.53 -16.40
CA THR A 219 8.66 53.44 -16.99
C THR A 219 7.27 52.83 -16.86
N GLN A 220 6.32 53.62 -16.38
CA GLN A 220 4.92 53.22 -16.26
C GLN A 220 4.04 53.98 -17.27
N THR A 221 3.17 53.27 -17.97
CA THR A 221 2.14 53.87 -18.84
C THR A 221 0.78 53.78 -18.16
N LEU A 222 0.17 54.94 -17.87
CA LEU A 222 -1.15 55.01 -17.23
C LEU A 222 -2.20 55.35 -18.27
N THR A 223 -3.00 54.36 -18.67
CA THR A 223 -4.10 54.55 -19.64
C THR A 223 -5.43 54.74 -18.92
N ASN A 224 -6.27 55.66 -19.40
CA ASN A 224 -7.63 55.92 -18.90
C ASN A 224 -7.68 56.24 -17.40
N LYS A 225 -6.72 57.02 -16.89
CA LYS A 225 -6.68 57.46 -15.49
C LYS A 225 -7.05 58.93 -15.38
N THR A 226 -7.87 59.24 -14.38
CA THR A 226 -8.10 60.62 -13.91
C THR A 226 -7.18 60.86 -12.73
N LEU A 227 -6.28 61.83 -12.85
CA LEU A 227 -5.42 62.28 -11.74
C LEU A 227 -5.99 63.58 -11.19
N THR A 228 -6.62 63.52 -10.01
CA THR A 228 -7.40 64.66 -9.48
C THR A 228 -6.51 65.79 -8.91
N SER A 229 -5.26 65.51 -8.53
CA SER A 229 -4.26 66.50 -8.07
C SER A 229 -2.85 65.89 -8.05
N PRO A 230 -2.32 65.38 -9.18
CA PRO A 230 -0.99 64.79 -9.17
C PRO A 230 0.06 65.88 -8.94
N THR A 231 1.05 65.61 -8.09
CA THR A 231 2.30 66.37 -8.10
C THR A 231 3.23 65.73 -9.11
N ILE A 232 3.56 66.45 -10.18
CA ILE A 232 4.52 66.00 -11.19
C ILE A 232 5.62 67.06 -11.25
N ASN A 233 6.82 66.72 -10.77
CA ASN A 233 7.88 67.71 -10.56
C ASN A 233 8.44 68.27 -11.86
N THR A 234 8.52 67.45 -12.91
CA THR A 234 9.12 67.84 -14.21
C THR A 234 8.40 67.13 -15.37
N PRO A 235 7.11 67.41 -15.62
CA PRO A 235 6.39 66.78 -16.72
C PRO A 235 6.91 67.28 -18.07
N THR A 236 7.12 66.37 -19.01
CA THR A 236 7.19 66.71 -20.43
C THR A 236 5.82 66.44 -21.05
N ILE A 237 5.15 67.48 -21.54
CA ILE A 237 3.82 67.38 -22.15
C ILE A 237 3.95 67.66 -23.65
N THR A 238 3.77 66.63 -24.48
CA THR A 238 3.84 66.77 -25.95
C THR A 238 2.55 67.28 -26.56
N ASN A 239 1.41 66.89 -25.99
CA ASN A 239 0.08 67.32 -26.39
C ASN A 239 -0.74 67.66 -25.14
N LEU A 240 -1.24 68.89 -25.06
CA LEU A 240 -2.11 69.34 -23.99
C LEU A 240 -3.49 69.70 -24.55
N THR A 241 -4.52 68.98 -24.10
CA THR A 241 -5.91 69.37 -24.30
C THR A 241 -6.47 69.79 -22.95
N ALA A 242 -6.65 71.10 -22.75
CA ALA A 242 -7.14 71.66 -21.50
C ALA A 242 -8.36 72.56 -21.75
N THR A 243 -9.40 72.42 -20.93
CA THR A 243 -10.53 73.38 -20.92
C THR A 243 -10.15 74.69 -20.24
N ALA A 244 -9.22 74.62 -19.28
CA ALA A 244 -8.59 75.75 -18.63
C ALA A 244 -7.13 75.41 -18.33
N LEU A 245 -6.23 76.36 -18.60
CA LEU A 245 -4.83 76.30 -18.22
C LEU A 245 -4.60 77.35 -17.14
N ASN A 246 -4.49 76.91 -15.88
CA ASN A 246 -4.17 77.76 -14.75
C ASN A 246 -2.69 77.56 -14.39
N LEU A 247 -1.88 78.58 -14.63
CA LEU A 247 -0.44 78.59 -14.34
C LEU A 247 -0.20 79.56 -13.20
N THR A 248 0.56 79.11 -12.21
CA THR A 248 1.01 79.95 -11.08
C THR A 248 2.38 80.56 -11.33
N ASP A 249 3.08 80.11 -12.37
CA ASP A 249 4.39 80.65 -12.74
C ASP A 249 4.24 82.04 -13.36
N SER A 250 5.27 82.88 -13.22
CA SER A 250 5.25 84.27 -13.68
C SER A 250 5.26 84.44 -15.21
N SER A 251 5.51 83.37 -15.97
CA SER A 251 5.68 83.43 -17.42
C SER A 251 5.36 82.13 -18.15
N ILE A 252 5.06 82.27 -19.45
CA ILE A 252 4.99 81.18 -20.43
C ILE A 252 6.16 81.35 -21.40
N VAL A 253 6.94 80.30 -21.62
CA VAL A 253 8.09 80.29 -22.53
C VAL A 253 7.75 79.48 -23.78
N PHE A 254 8.09 80.02 -24.95
CA PHE A 254 7.89 79.39 -26.25
C PHE A 254 9.24 79.17 -26.94
N GLU A 255 9.60 77.91 -27.18
CA GLU A 255 10.85 77.47 -27.84
C GLU A 255 10.88 77.76 -29.36
N GLY A 256 9.72 77.91 -30.00
CA GLY A 256 9.62 77.98 -31.45
C GLY A 256 9.74 76.60 -32.13
N ALA A 257 10.13 76.57 -33.40
CA ALA A 257 10.13 75.33 -34.21
C ALA A 257 11.36 74.44 -33.98
N THR A 258 12.46 75.00 -33.48
CA THR A 258 13.71 74.32 -33.18
C THR A 258 14.06 74.53 -31.72
N ALA A 259 14.42 73.47 -31.01
CA ALA A 259 14.97 73.62 -29.66
C ALA A 259 16.38 74.20 -29.78
N ASP A 260 16.54 75.46 -29.38
CA ASP A 260 17.83 76.13 -29.31
C ASP A 260 17.93 76.96 -28.02
N ALA A 261 18.58 78.13 -28.05
CA ALA A 261 18.78 78.97 -26.86
C ALA A 261 18.05 80.33 -26.96
N HIS A 262 17.15 80.47 -27.95
CA HIS A 262 16.38 81.68 -28.18
C HIS A 262 14.89 81.40 -27.98
N GLU A 263 14.35 81.86 -26.86
CA GLU A 263 12.94 81.65 -26.53
C GLU A 263 12.14 82.96 -26.56
N THR A 264 10.85 82.87 -26.87
CA THR A 264 9.90 83.98 -26.67
C THR A 264 9.19 83.79 -25.34
N THR A 265 9.25 84.79 -24.46
CA THR A 265 8.62 84.70 -23.13
C THR A 265 7.43 85.66 -23.04
N LEU A 266 6.26 85.13 -22.72
CA LEU A 266 5.12 85.92 -22.25
C LEU A 266 5.21 86.04 -20.73
N THR A 267 5.49 87.24 -20.24
CA THR A 267 5.55 87.52 -18.80
C THR A 267 4.34 88.32 -18.34
N VAL A 268 3.98 88.15 -17.08
CA VAL A 268 2.97 88.97 -16.42
C VAL A 268 3.67 89.69 -15.26
N VAL A 269 3.52 91.00 -15.20
CA VAL A 269 3.91 91.78 -14.01
C VAL A 269 2.87 91.58 -12.92
N ASP A 270 3.27 91.71 -11.66
CA ASP A 270 2.35 91.57 -10.52
C ASP A 270 1.06 92.41 -10.73
N PRO A 271 -0.10 91.76 -10.89
CA PRO A 271 -1.34 92.48 -11.15
C PRO A 271 -1.84 93.17 -9.87
N THR A 272 -2.27 94.42 -9.98
CA THR A 272 -2.83 95.17 -8.84
C THR A 272 -4.34 94.98 -8.64
N ALA A 273 -4.99 94.25 -9.55
CA ALA A 273 -6.37 93.76 -9.51
C ALA A 273 -6.53 92.71 -10.62
N ASP A 274 -7.65 91.98 -10.66
CA ASP A 274 -7.95 91.03 -11.75
C ASP A 274 -7.88 91.71 -13.12
N ARG A 275 -7.25 91.05 -14.09
CA ARG A 275 -7.13 91.52 -15.48
C ARG A 275 -7.51 90.42 -16.44
N THR A 276 -8.22 90.80 -17.50
CA THR A 276 -8.60 89.89 -18.58
C THR A 276 -8.02 90.43 -19.89
N LEU A 277 -7.23 89.60 -20.57
CA LEU A 277 -6.82 89.81 -21.95
C LEU A 277 -7.61 88.86 -22.84
N THR A 278 -8.45 89.40 -23.72
CA THR A 278 -9.28 88.60 -24.63
C THR A 278 -8.63 88.56 -26.01
N LEU A 279 -8.42 87.36 -26.54
CA LEU A 279 -8.02 87.18 -27.93
C LEU A 279 -9.26 87.23 -28.83
N PRO A 280 -9.25 88.02 -29.92
CA PRO A 280 -10.33 88.00 -30.88
C PRO A 280 -10.42 86.63 -31.56
N ASN A 281 -11.63 86.23 -31.95
CA ASN A 281 -11.86 85.02 -32.74
C ASN A 281 -11.48 85.27 -34.21
N GLU A 282 -10.20 85.49 -34.46
CA GLU A 282 -9.64 85.72 -35.79
C GLU A 282 -8.25 85.09 -35.90
N THR A 283 -7.85 84.75 -37.12
CA THR A 283 -6.48 84.34 -37.40
C THR A 283 -5.61 85.57 -37.58
N GLY A 284 -4.42 85.59 -36.99
CA GLY A 284 -3.50 86.71 -37.13
C GLY A 284 -2.28 86.61 -36.23
N THR A 285 -1.52 87.70 -36.18
CA THR A 285 -0.39 87.86 -35.26
C THR A 285 -0.81 88.78 -34.11
N LEU A 286 -0.32 88.51 -32.90
CA LEU A 286 -0.51 89.43 -31.79
C LEU A 286 0.32 90.70 -32.04
N VAL A 287 -0.35 91.85 -32.07
CA VAL A 287 0.31 93.13 -32.30
C VAL A 287 0.96 93.61 -31.00
N THR A 288 2.28 93.70 -30.99
CA THR A 288 3.03 94.36 -29.91
C THR A 288 2.98 95.89 -30.08
N SER A 289 3.35 96.67 -29.05
CA SER A 289 3.44 98.13 -29.19
C SER A 289 4.39 98.58 -30.32
N ALA A 290 5.47 97.83 -30.57
CA ALA A 290 6.37 98.06 -31.70
C ALA A 290 5.69 97.78 -33.05
N SER A 291 4.94 96.68 -33.14
CA SER A 291 4.12 96.36 -34.32
C SER A 291 3.04 97.42 -34.55
N GLN A 292 2.38 97.91 -33.49
CA GLN A 292 1.36 98.96 -33.56
C GLN A 292 1.95 100.28 -34.06
N ALA A 293 3.10 100.73 -33.53
CA ALA A 293 3.75 101.95 -33.99
C ALA A 293 4.05 101.92 -35.50
N THR A 294 4.40 100.75 -36.03
CA THR A 294 4.67 100.54 -37.46
C THR A 294 3.38 100.59 -38.29
N LEU A 295 2.30 99.94 -37.83
CA LEU A 295 0.99 99.93 -38.51
C LEU A 295 0.28 101.28 -38.43
N SER A 296 0.37 101.98 -37.31
CA SER A 296 -0.18 103.33 -37.13
C SER A 296 0.53 104.34 -38.03
N PHE A 297 1.83 104.18 -38.27
CA PHE A 297 2.58 105.04 -39.19
C PHE A 297 2.15 104.86 -40.65
N SER A 298 1.90 103.62 -41.09
CA SER A 298 1.38 103.35 -42.43
C SER A 298 -0.06 103.81 -42.63
N VAL A 299 -0.92 103.72 -41.60
CA VAL A 299 -2.28 104.32 -41.65
C VAL A 299 -2.23 105.85 -41.65
N ALA A 300 -1.37 106.47 -40.83
CA ALA A 300 -1.22 107.92 -40.80
C ALA A 300 -0.69 108.51 -42.12
N ILE A 301 0.24 107.81 -42.79
CA ILE A 301 0.74 108.20 -44.12
C ILE A 301 -0.31 107.95 -45.21
N ALA A 302 -1.03 106.83 -45.18
CA ALA A 302 -2.11 106.56 -46.13
C ALA A 302 -3.25 107.59 -46.00
N ALA A 303 -3.64 107.95 -44.79
CA ALA A 303 -4.62 109.00 -44.53
C ALA A 303 -4.13 110.41 -44.93
N ALA A 304 -2.82 110.65 -44.90
CA ALA A 304 -2.22 111.92 -45.32
C ALA A 304 -2.03 112.05 -46.84
N LEU A 305 -2.07 110.95 -47.60
CA LEU A 305 -1.85 110.92 -49.05
C LEU A 305 -3.12 110.78 -49.89
N GLY A 306 -4.27 110.47 -49.28
CA GLY A 306 -5.58 110.39 -49.95
C GLY A 306 -5.89 109.03 -50.55
#